data_AF-A0A6M3JLK0-F1
#
_entry.id   AF-A0A6M3JLK0-F1
#
_cell.length_a   1.000
_cell.length_b   1.000
_cell.length_c   1.000
_cell.angle_alpha   90.00
_cell.angle_beta   90.00
_cell.angle_gamma   90.00
#
_symmetry.space_group_name_H-M   'P 1'
#
loop_
_entity.id
_entity.type
_entity.pdbx_description
1 polymer ?
#
loop_
_entity_poly.entity_id
_entity_poly.type
_entity_poly.pdbx_seq_one_letter_code
_entity_poly.pdbx_strand_id
1 'polypeptide(L)' 'MKSREILALKRREDGTFEFYEDGELTEEWEVKEYDEGIWGWMVVKLLRHLKNIGDKRLKILEDKK' A
#
# COMPACT_ATOMS: atom_id res chain seq x y z
N MET A 1 -3.94 -16.04 16.66
CA MET A 1 -3.41 -14.76 16.13
C MET A 1 -4.07 -14.56 14.78
N LYS A 2 -4.96 -13.57 14.60
CA LYS A 2 -5.54 -13.31 13.27
C LYS A 2 -4.39 -12.89 12.34
N SER A 3 -4.28 -13.55 11.19
CA SER A 3 -3.38 -13.11 10.11
C SER A 3 -3.80 -11.69 9.76
N ARG A 4 -3.03 -10.69 10.21
CA ARG A 4 -3.21 -9.31 9.79
C ARG A 4 -2.75 -9.25 8.34
N GLU A 5 -3.70 -9.14 7.41
CA GLU A 5 -3.38 -8.90 6.00
C GLU A 5 -2.43 -7.71 5.92
N ILE A 6 -1.20 -7.99 5.48
CA ILE A 6 -0.11 -7.01 5.55
C ILE A 6 -0.40 -5.84 4.62
N LEU A 7 -1.03 -6.12 3.47
CA LEU A 7 -1.42 -5.17 2.45
C LEU A 7 -2.38 -5.82 1.46
N ALA A 8 -3.45 -5.11 1.10
CA ALA A 8 -4.26 -5.44 -0.06
C ALA A 8 -4.33 -4.23 -1.01
N LEU A 9 -4.22 -4.51 -2.31
CA LEU A 9 -4.41 -3.54 -3.38
C LEU A 9 -5.61 -3.96 -4.22
N LYS A 10 -6.62 -3.09 -4.32
CA LYS A 10 -7.82 -3.33 -5.10
C LYS A 10 -7.99 -2.24 -6.15
N ARG A 11 -8.30 -2.63 -7.39
CA ARG A 11 -8.67 -1.69 -8.45
C ARG A 11 -10.19 -1.59 -8.54
N ARG A 12 -10.73 -0.38 -8.48
CA ARG A 12 -12.14 -0.06 -8.70
C ARG A 12 -12.47 -0.03 -10.20
N GLU A 13 -13.75 -0.14 -10.53
CA GLU A 13 -14.24 -0.04 -11.91
C GLU A 13 -13.94 1.33 -12.55
N ASP A 14 -13.87 2.39 -11.74
CA ASP A 14 -13.50 3.74 -12.19
C ASP A 14 -11.99 3.95 -12.39
N GLY A 15 -11.16 2.92 -12.21
CA GLY A 15 -9.71 2.98 -12.38
C GLY A 15 -8.94 3.44 -11.14
N THR A 16 -9.63 3.78 -10.05
CA THR A 16 -8.99 4.13 -8.77
C THR A 16 -8.42 2.89 -8.08
N PHE A 17 -7.23 3.03 -7.50
CA PHE A 17 -6.62 1.99 -6.68
C PHE A 17 -6.84 2.27 -5.20
N GLU A 18 -7.38 1.31 -4.47
CA GLU A 18 -7.60 1.33 -3.02
C GLU A 18 -6.49 0.53 -2.32
N PHE A 19 -5.85 1.14 -1.34
CA PHE A 19 -4.82 0.52 -0.49
C PHE A 19 -5.37 0.22 0.89
N TYR A 20 -5.19 -1.02 1.33
CA TYR A 20 -5.63 -1.45 2.65
C TYR A 20 -4.45 -1.94 3.48
N GLU A 21 -4.33 -1.45 4.72
CA GLU A 21 -3.41 -1.96 5.75
C GLU A 21 -4.23 -2.58 6.88
N ASP A 22 -3.92 -3.82 7.29
CA ASP A 22 -4.62 -4.54 8.38
C ASP A 22 -6.17 -4.59 8.21
N GLY A 23 -6.66 -4.47 6.96
CA GLY A 23 -8.09 -4.49 6.61
C GLY A 23 -8.78 -3.12 6.58
N GLU A 24 -8.05 -2.03 6.85
CA GLU A 24 -8.58 -0.65 6.78
C GLU A 24 -8.05 0.06 5.54
N LEU A 25 -8.92 0.84 4.87
CA LEU A 25 -8.53 1.67 3.74
C LEU A 25 -7.61 2.79 4.24
N THR A 26 -6.40 2.86 3.70
CA THR A 26 -5.38 3.87 4.07
C THR A 26 -5.11 4.87 2.96
N GLU A 27 -5.31 4.51 1.70
CA GLU A 27 -5.01 5.41 0.56
C GLU A 27 -5.87 5.08 -0.68
N GLU A 28 -6.21 6.10 -1.47
CA GLU A 28 -6.87 5.97 -2.78
C GLU A 28 -6.05 6.70 -3.85
N TRP A 29 -5.79 6.05 -4.98
CA TRP A 29 -5.04 6.62 -6.11
C TRP A 29 -5.87 6.61 -7.39
N GLU A 30 -6.28 7.79 -7.83
CA GLU A 30 -6.86 7.98 -9.16
C GLU A 30 -5.75 7.92 -10.21
N VAL A 31 -5.90 7.00 -11.16
CA VAL A 31 -4.97 6.84 -12.28
C VAL A 31 -5.68 7.27 -13.56
N LYS A 32 -5.26 8.40 -14.14
CA LYS A 32 -5.76 8.84 -15.45
C LYS A 32 -5.02 8.05 -16.53
N GLU A 33 -5.71 7.18 -17.26
CA GLU A 33 -5.19 6.11 -18.14
C GLU A 33 -4.14 6.47 -19.23
N TYR A 34 -3.65 7.71 -19.31
CA TYR A 34 -2.83 8.19 -20.43
C TYR A 34 -1.38 8.56 -20.12
N ASP A 35 -0.87 8.30 -18.92
CA ASP A 35 0.56 8.50 -18.61
C ASP A 35 1.35 7.21 -18.87
N GLU A 36 2.21 7.19 -19.89
CA GLU A 36 3.13 6.07 -20.18
C GLU A 36 4.08 5.74 -18.99
N GLY A 37 4.13 6.60 -17.97
CA GLY A 37 4.85 6.39 -16.70
C GLY A 37 4.03 5.79 -15.55
N ILE A 38 2.73 5.52 -15.72
CA ILE A 38 1.81 5.09 -14.64
C ILE A 38 2.29 3.82 -13.93
N TRP A 39 2.69 2.81 -14.69
CA TRP A 39 3.10 1.53 -14.12
C TRP A 39 4.40 1.67 -13.31
N GLY A 40 5.36 2.46 -13.82
CA GLY A 40 6.59 2.76 -13.09
C GLY A 40 6.32 3.57 -11.81
N TRP A 41 5.46 4.59 -11.90
CA TRP A 41 5.07 5.41 -10.75
C TRP A 41 4.31 4.63 -9.69
N MET A 42 3.38 3.74 -10.10
CA MET A 42 2.67 2.84 -9.18
C MET A 42 3.63 1.90 -8.46
N VAL A 43 4.58 1.28 -9.17
CA VAL A 43 5.55 0.37 -8.55
C VAL A 43 6.40 1.10 -7.51
N VAL A 44 6.89 2.30 -7.81
CA VAL A 44 7.67 3.11 -6.85
C VAL A 44 6.82 3.47 -5.62
N LYS A 45 5.55 3.85 -5.81
CA LYS A 45 4.65 4.14 -4.69
C LYS A 45 4.38 2.90 -3.83
N LEU A 46 4.10 1.76 -4.45
CA LEU A 46 3.86 0.49 -3.76
C LEU A 46 5.07 0.07 -2.92
N LEU A 47 6.28 0.17 -3.49
CA LEU A 47 7.53 -0.13 -2.78
C LEU A 47 7.77 0.83 -1.59
N ARG A 48 7.47 2.13 -1.76
CA ARG A 48 7.58 3.11 -0.67
C ARG A 48 6.62 2.79 0.47
N HIS A 49 5.40 2.41 0.14
CA HIS A 49 4.37 2.07 1.11
C HIS A 49 4.74 0.78 1.88
N LEU A 50 5.22 -0.25 1.17
CA LEU A 50 5.77 -1.47 1.76
C LEU A 50 6.94 -1.17 2.72
N LYS A 51 7.87 -0.29 2.33
CA LYS A 51 8.98 0.13 3.19
C LYS A 51 8.47 0.78 4.48
N ASN A 52 7.53 1.72 4.38
CA ASN A 52 6.97 2.40 5.56
C ASN A 52 6.30 1.42 6.53
N ILE A 53 5.58 0.42 6.02
CA ILE A 53 4.98 -0.63 6.86
C ILE A 53 6.06 -1.48 7.52
N GLY A 54 7.09 -1.86 6.77
CA GLY A 54 8.26 -2.57 7.29
C GLY A 54 8.93 -1.82 8.43
N ASP A 55 9.21 -0.53 8.24
CA ASP A 55 9.84 0.34 9.24
C ASP A 55 8.99 0.48 10.51
N LYS A 56 7.67 0.72 10.36
CA LYS A 56 6.73 0.78 11.50
C LYS A 56 6.76 -0.52 12.32
N ARG A 57 6.80 -1.67 11.65
CA ARG A 57 6.82 -2.98 12.32
C ARG A 57 8.17 -3.28 12.97
N LEU A 58 9.28 -2.93 12.32
CA LEU A 58 10.61 -3.06 12.90
C LEU A 58 10.69 -2.28 14.22
N LYS A 59 10.21 -1.04 14.23
CA LYS A 59 10.15 -0.21 15.45
C LYS A 59 9.31 -0.85 16.56
N ILE A 60 8.14 -1.40 16.23
CA ILE A 60 7.31 -2.13 17.22
C ILE A 60 8.04 -3.33 17.81
N LEU A 61 8.87 -4.02 17.03
CA LEU A 61 9.67 -5.16 17.50
C LEU A 61 10.85 -4.71 18.38
N GLU A 62 11.50 -3.60 18.03
CA GLU A 62 12.57 -2.99 18.83
C GLU A 62 12.05 -2.45 20.16
N ASP A 63 10.92 -1.73 20.16
CA ASP A 63 10.29 -1.16 21.36
C ASP A 63 9.78 -2.24 22.34
N LYS A 64 9.66 -3.50 21.88
CA LYS A 64 9.22 -4.66 22.69
C LYS A 64 10.38 -5.44 23.32
N LYS A 65 11.63 -5.11 23.02
CA LYS A 65 12.82 -5.85 23.45
C LYS A 65 13.52 -5.16 24.61
#